data_AF-A0A7J7Q727-F1
#
_entry.id   AF-A0A7J7Q727-F1
#
_cell.length_a   1.000
_cell.length_b   1.000
_cell.length_c   1.000
_cell.angle_alpha   90.00
_cell.angle_beta   90.00
_cell.angle_gamma   90.00
#
_symmetry.space_group_name_H-M   'P 1'
#
loop_
_entity.id
_entity.type
_entity.pdbx_description
1 polymer ?
#
loop_
_entity_poly.entity_id
_entity_poly.type
_entity_poly.pdbx_seq_one_letter_code
_entity_poly.pdbx_strand_id
1 'polypeptide(L)'
;MLTWPYGGGSAEVSGDLVGGWTQRVAMQRCLSPDGCLGASKGHFYLELKGLHPGRYHYKFIIDNNWDVDPAAPKTLDSEGNWNNVLDVSPPPRIDSPEEQAHYAALQAMCMAFERKLRVVSSIGGN
;
A
#
# COMPACT_ATOMS: atom_id res chain seq x y z
N MET A 1 0.60 -0.41 1.42
CA MET A 1 -0.56 0.18 0.72
C MET A 1 -0.26 1.64 0.46
N LEU A 2 -0.66 2.16 -0.69
CA LEU A 2 -0.57 3.58 -1.01
C LEU A 2 -1.95 4.20 -0.93
N THR A 3 -2.01 5.45 -0.50
CA THR A 3 -3.24 6.25 -0.46
C THR A 3 -2.99 7.63 -1.06
N TRP A 4 -4.03 8.21 -1.64
CA TRP A 4 -4.03 9.60 -2.09
C TRP A 4 -5.26 10.30 -1.50
N PRO A 5 -5.07 11.11 -0.45
CA PRO A 5 -6.17 11.73 0.30
C PRO A 5 -6.62 13.09 -0.24
N TYR A 6 -6.05 13.58 -1.34
CA TYR A 6 -6.23 14.98 -1.78
C TYR A 6 -7.33 15.18 -2.84
N GLY A 7 -8.12 14.14 -3.14
CA GLY A 7 -9.16 14.21 -4.17
C GLY A 7 -8.63 14.04 -5.59
N GLY A 8 -9.32 14.60 -6.58
CA GLY A 8 -9.07 14.37 -8.02
C GLY A 8 -10.16 13.53 -8.68
N GLY A 9 -10.25 13.54 -10.01
CA GLY A 9 -11.19 12.76 -10.82
C GLY A 9 -10.72 11.31 -11.07
N SER A 10 -9.44 11.15 -11.38
CA SER A 10 -8.72 9.86 -11.45
C SER A 10 -7.37 9.94 -10.75
N ALA A 11 -6.89 8.79 -10.27
CA ALA A 11 -5.55 8.66 -9.72
C ALA A 11 -4.90 7.38 -10.24
N GLU A 12 -3.67 7.48 -10.69
CA GLU A 12 -2.81 6.37 -11.08
C GLU A 12 -1.46 6.47 -10.36
N VAL A 13 -0.70 5.38 -10.35
CA VAL A 13 0.67 5.34 -9.84
C VAL A 13 1.60 4.80 -10.92
N SER A 14 2.79 5.38 -11.00
CA SER A 14 3.91 4.89 -11.82
C SER A 14 5.20 4.86 -11.00
N GLY A 15 6.13 4.01 -11.40
CA GLY A 15 7.44 3.86 -10.75
C GLY A 15 7.79 2.42 -10.42
N ASP A 16 8.83 2.25 -9.61
CA ASP A 16 9.48 0.96 -9.34
C ASP A 16 8.50 -0.08 -8.77
N LEU A 17 7.49 0.38 -8.03
CA LEU A 17 6.51 -0.44 -7.34
C LEU A 17 5.41 -1.05 -8.24
N VAL A 18 5.31 -0.63 -9.51
CA VAL A 18 4.33 -1.14 -10.49
C VAL A 18 4.99 -1.62 -11.79
N GLY A 19 6.25 -2.05 -11.71
CA GLY A 19 6.99 -2.57 -12.87
C GLY A 19 7.71 -1.50 -13.68
N GLY A 20 7.85 -0.28 -13.14
CA GLY A 20 8.69 0.79 -13.68
C GLY A 20 7.92 2.00 -14.22
N TRP A 21 8.68 2.98 -14.71
CA TRP A 21 8.20 4.32 -15.10
C TRP A 21 7.44 4.40 -16.42
N THR A 22 7.37 3.29 -17.17
CA THR A 22 6.55 3.16 -18.39
C THR A 22 5.16 2.57 -18.10
N GLN A 23 5.00 1.95 -16.93
CA GLN A 23 3.74 1.35 -16.50
C GLN A 23 2.95 2.32 -15.65
N ARG A 24 1.61 2.24 -15.74
CA ARG A 24 0.67 2.99 -14.91
C ARG A 24 -0.37 2.05 -14.38
N VAL A 25 -0.65 2.16 -13.09
CA VAL A 25 -1.70 1.36 -12.44
C VAL A 25 -2.71 2.31 -11.83
N ALA A 26 -3.96 2.19 -12.27
CA ALA A 26 -5.07 2.96 -11.72
C ALA A 26 -5.34 2.59 -10.26
N MET A 27 -5.54 3.60 -9.43
CA MET A 27 -5.93 3.45 -8.04
C MET A 27 -7.44 3.28 -7.91
N GLN A 28 -7.87 2.61 -6.85
CA GLN A 28 -9.29 2.45 -6.54
C GLN A 28 -9.79 3.64 -5.72
N ARG A 29 -10.94 4.21 -6.09
CA ARG A 29 -11.60 5.20 -5.24
C ARG A 29 -12.40 4.50 -4.15
N CYS A 30 -12.20 4.88 -2.90
CA CYS A 30 -13.00 4.39 -1.81
C CYS A 30 -14.41 4.97 -1.83
N LEU A 31 -15.44 4.12 -1.84
CA LEU A 31 -16.85 4.54 -1.82
C LEU A 31 -17.56 4.21 -0.50
N SER A 32 -16.96 3.35 0.33
CA SER A 32 -17.50 2.94 1.62
C SER A 32 -17.58 4.13 2.60
N PRO A 33 -18.70 4.33 3.31
CA PRO A 33 -18.80 5.37 4.34
C PRO A 33 -17.87 5.12 5.53
N ASP A 34 -17.57 3.86 5.83
CA ASP A 34 -16.68 3.46 6.94
C ASP A 34 -15.19 3.52 6.55
N GLY A 35 -14.90 3.95 5.32
CA GLY A 35 -13.58 3.87 4.72
C GLY A 35 -13.29 2.51 4.11
N CYS A 36 -12.17 2.47 3.39
CA CYS A 36 -11.58 1.31 2.76
C CYS A 36 -10.20 1.10 3.38
N LEU A 37 -9.42 0.18 2.83
CA LEU A 37 -8.07 -0.12 3.26
C LEU A 37 -7.23 1.18 3.41
N GLY A 38 -7.11 1.70 4.64
CA GLY A 38 -6.39 2.93 4.97
C GLY A 38 -6.90 4.24 4.34
N ALA A 39 -7.99 4.22 3.58
CA ALA A 39 -8.49 5.37 2.82
C ALA A 39 -9.92 5.73 3.22
N SER A 40 -10.14 7.01 3.54
CA SER A 40 -11.49 7.55 3.77
C SER A 40 -12.33 7.57 2.49
N LYS A 41 -13.65 7.68 2.65
CA LYS A 41 -14.57 7.83 1.51
C LYS A 41 -14.14 8.98 0.60
N GLY A 42 -14.08 8.70 -0.70
CA GLY A 42 -13.68 9.65 -1.74
C GLY A 42 -12.18 9.65 -2.06
N HIS A 43 -11.33 9.15 -1.15
CA HIS A 43 -9.88 9.07 -1.36
C HIS A 43 -9.52 7.85 -2.21
N PHE A 44 -8.35 7.88 -2.82
CA PHE A 44 -7.85 6.76 -3.61
C PHE A 44 -6.90 5.88 -2.80
N TYR A 45 -6.88 4.59 -3.11
CA TYR A 45 -5.96 3.62 -2.53
C TYR A 45 -5.48 2.59 -3.55
N LEU A 46 -4.29 2.04 -3.30
CA LEU A 46 -3.71 0.95 -4.06
C LEU A 46 -3.06 -0.05 -3.10
N GLU A 47 -3.56 -1.28 -3.12
CA GLU A 47 -2.96 -2.40 -2.41
C GLU A 47 -1.71 -2.88 -3.18
N LEU A 48 -0.55 -2.81 -2.54
CA LEU A 48 0.71 -3.33 -3.09
C LEU A 48 0.95 -4.74 -2.55
N LYS A 49 1.28 -5.69 -3.42
CA LYS A 49 1.53 -7.09 -3.07
C LYS A 49 2.90 -7.53 -3.57
N GLY A 50 3.57 -8.36 -2.77
CA GLY A 50 4.80 -9.02 -3.19
C GLY A 50 6.01 -8.12 -3.39
N LEU A 51 6.07 -6.96 -2.71
CA LEU A 51 7.29 -6.15 -2.73
C LEU A 51 8.40 -6.85 -1.94
N HIS A 52 9.57 -6.93 -2.55
CA HIS A 52 10.78 -7.37 -1.87
C HIS A 52 11.33 -6.24 -1.00
N PRO A 53 12.21 -6.57 -0.03
CA PRO A 53 12.93 -5.54 0.70
C PRO A 53 13.76 -4.68 -0.25
N GLY A 54 13.65 -3.37 -0.10
CA GLY A 54 14.27 -2.42 -1.01
C GLY A 54 13.67 -1.03 -0.92
N ARG A 55 14.29 -0.11 -1.65
CA ARG A 55 13.87 1.28 -1.76
C ARG A 55 13.24 1.50 -3.12
N TYR A 56 11.99 1.95 -3.14
CA TYR A 56 11.18 2.13 -4.34
C TYR A 56 10.83 3.60 -4.53
N HIS A 57 11.06 4.12 -5.74
CA HIS A 57 10.61 5.45 -6.13
C HIS A 57 9.32 5.34 -6.93
N TYR A 58 8.42 6.28 -6.67
CA TYR A 58 7.14 6.31 -7.35
C TYR A 58 6.58 7.72 -7.41
N LYS A 59 5.57 7.90 -8.26
CA LYS A 59 4.86 9.16 -8.41
C LYS A 59 3.40 8.90 -8.75
N PHE A 60 2.53 9.82 -8.32
CA PHE A 60 1.12 9.78 -8.64
C PHE A 60 0.86 10.51 -9.96
N ILE A 61 -0.19 10.09 -10.64
CA ILE A 61 -0.74 10.77 -11.81
C ILE A 61 -2.20 11.07 -11.50
N ILE A 62 -2.50 12.32 -11.19
CA ILE A 62 -3.84 12.78 -10.79
C ILE A 62 -4.40 13.62 -11.92
N ASP A 63 -5.53 13.18 -12.48
CA ASP A 63 -6.16 13.85 -13.63
C ASP A 63 -5.15 14.16 -14.75
N ASN A 64 -4.32 13.16 -15.08
CA ASN A 64 -3.22 13.21 -16.06
C ASN A 64 -2.02 14.12 -15.71
N ASN A 65 -1.95 14.67 -14.50
CA ASN A 65 -0.81 15.45 -14.02
C ASN A 65 0.05 14.65 -13.05
N TRP A 66 1.37 14.72 -13.23
CA TRP A 66 2.32 14.08 -12.34
C TRP A 66 2.44 14.84 -11.03
N ASP A 67 2.22 14.15 -9.91
CA ASP A 67 2.22 14.76 -8.58
C ASP A 67 2.86 13.83 -7.53
N VAL A 68 3.29 14.42 -6.41
CA VAL A 68 3.84 13.71 -5.26
C VAL A 68 2.98 13.95 -4.03
N ASP A 69 2.89 12.96 -3.16
CA ASP A 69 2.32 13.15 -1.85
C ASP A 69 3.26 14.05 -1.02
N PRO A 70 2.82 15.25 -0.59
CA PRO A 70 3.64 16.17 0.18
C PRO A 70 3.93 15.69 1.60
N ALA A 71 3.09 14.82 2.18
CA ALA A 71 3.25 14.25 3.51
C ALA A 71 4.12 12.99 3.52
N ALA A 72 4.25 12.30 2.38
CA ALA A 72 5.11 11.12 2.26
C ALA A 72 6.60 11.47 2.11
N PRO A 73 7.51 10.55 2.48
CA PRO A 73 8.93 10.64 2.14
C PRO A 73 9.12 10.83 0.63
N LYS A 74 10.08 11.66 0.25
CA LYS A 74 10.38 11.98 -1.14
C LYS A 74 11.82 12.43 -1.31
N THR A 75 12.35 12.23 -2.51
CA THR A 75 13.70 12.62 -2.90
C THR A 75 13.71 13.29 -4.26
N LEU A 76 14.72 14.12 -4.48
CA LEU A 76 15.01 14.72 -5.77
C LEU A 76 15.91 13.78 -6.56
N ASP A 77 15.57 13.49 -7.81
CA ASP A 77 16.46 12.75 -8.71
C ASP A 77 17.52 13.66 -9.34
N SER A 78 18.40 13.07 -10.14
CA SER A 78 19.48 13.77 -10.85
C SER A 78 18.99 14.78 -11.89
N GLU A 79 17.73 14.67 -12.33
CA GLU A 79 17.11 15.56 -13.32
C GLU A 79 16.30 16.68 -12.65
N GLY A 80 16.22 16.69 -11.31
CA GLY A 80 15.49 17.69 -10.55
C GLY A 80 14.01 17.37 -10.35
N ASN A 81 13.56 16.13 -10.59
CA ASN A 81 12.18 15.73 -10.32
C ASN A 81 12.04 15.20 -8.90
N TRP A 82 10.96 15.60 -8.23
CA TRP A 82 10.54 14.98 -6.98
C TRP A 82 9.79 13.68 -7.25
N ASN A 83 10.19 12.64 -6.52
CA ASN A 83 9.55 11.33 -6.48
C ASN A 83 9.32 10.93 -5.02
N ASN A 84 8.17 10.32 -4.72
CA ASN A 84 7.95 9.72 -3.41
C ASN A 84 8.79 8.45 -3.24
N VAL A 85 9.10 8.10 -1.99
CA VAL A 85 9.95 6.97 -1.63
C VAL A 85 9.19 6.05 -0.69
N LEU A 86 9.21 4.75 -1.01
CA LEU A 86 8.77 3.67 -0.13
C LEU A 86 9.95 2.77 0.20
N ASP A 87 10.35 2.76 1.46
CA ASP A 87 11.36 1.84 1.99
C ASP A 87 10.68 0.59 2.57
N VAL A 88 10.98 -0.57 1.99
CA VAL A 88 10.50 -1.88 2.44
C VAL A 88 11.63 -2.58 3.18
N SER A 89 11.49 -2.71 4.50
CA SER A 89 12.48 -3.39 5.33
C SER A 89 12.40 -4.91 5.14
N PRO A 90 13.54 -5.63 5.25
CA PRO A 90 13.52 -7.08 5.30
C PRO A 90 12.75 -7.57 6.52
N PRO A 91 12.15 -8.77 6.45
CA PRO A 91 11.62 -9.40 7.64
C PRO A 91 12.73 -9.52 8.69
N PRO A 92 12.39 -9.42 9.98
CA PRO A 92 13.38 -9.57 11.05
C PRO A 92 14.09 -10.91 10.91
N ARG A 93 15.41 -10.91 11.15
CA ARG A 93 16.15 -12.16 11.27
C ARG A 93 15.69 -12.85 12.53
N ILE A 94 15.40 -14.14 12.40
CA ILE A 94 15.01 -15.01 13.50
C ILE A 94 16.22 -15.86 13.83
N ASP A 95 16.92 -15.50 14.89
CA ASP A 95 18.23 -16.09 15.21
C ASP A 95 18.12 -17.21 16.26
N SER A 96 16.94 -17.36 16.90
CA SER A 96 16.69 -18.39 17.90
C SER A 96 15.40 -19.21 17.66
N PRO A 97 15.35 -20.49 18.10
CA PRO A 97 14.13 -21.29 18.04
C PRO A 97 12.95 -20.71 18.84
N GLU A 98 13.23 -19.99 19.93
CA GLU A 98 12.21 -19.34 20.76
C GLU A 98 11.53 -18.19 20.01
N GLU A 99 12.32 -17.32 19.36
CA GLU A 99 11.79 -16.28 18.49
C GLU A 99 11.00 -16.89 17.34
N GLN A 100 11.50 -17.97 16.72
CA GLN A 100 10.80 -18.63 15.64
C GLN A 100 9.42 -19.15 16.08
N ALA A 101 9.34 -19.78 17.25
CA ALA A 101 8.08 -20.22 17.83
C ALA A 101 7.14 -19.04 18.14
N HIS A 102 7.68 -17.94 18.67
CA HIS A 102 6.92 -16.73 18.97
C HIS A 102 6.32 -16.08 17.71
N TYR A 103 7.14 -15.85 16.68
CA TYR A 103 6.68 -15.30 15.40
C TYR A 103 5.69 -16.21 14.68
N ALA A 104 5.93 -17.53 14.68
CA ALA A 104 4.99 -18.49 14.10
C ALA A 104 3.64 -18.48 14.84
N ALA A 105 3.66 -18.38 16.18
CA ALA A 105 2.43 -18.27 16.97
C ALA A 105 1.68 -16.96 16.66
N LEU A 106 2.37 -15.82 16.58
CA LEU A 106 1.77 -14.53 16.19
C LEU A 106 1.15 -14.61 14.78
N GLN A 107 1.87 -15.15 13.80
CA GLN A 107 1.36 -15.32 12.44
C GLN A 107 0.14 -16.25 12.41
N ALA A 108 0.17 -17.37 13.13
CA ALA A 108 -0.96 -18.29 13.23
C ALA A 108 -2.19 -17.62 13.87
N MET A 109 -1.99 -16.79 14.89
CA MET A 109 -3.06 -16.01 15.51
C MET A 109 -3.66 -14.97 14.55
N CYS A 110 -2.82 -14.22 13.82
CA CYS A 110 -3.30 -13.28 12.80
C CYS A 110 -4.12 -13.99 11.72
N MET A 111 -3.62 -15.11 11.18
CA MET A 111 -4.32 -15.91 10.17
C MET A 111 -5.65 -16.45 10.69
N ALA A 112 -5.69 -16.94 11.94
CA ALA A 112 -6.91 -17.43 12.57
C ALA A 112 -7.94 -16.31 12.80
N PHE A 113 -7.48 -15.12 13.18
CA PHE A 113 -8.31 -13.93 13.37
C PHE A 113 -8.93 -13.46 12.04
N GLU A 114 -8.13 -13.34 10.99
CA GLU A 114 -8.62 -12.99 9.65
C GLU A 114 -9.65 -14.00 9.12
N ARG A 115 -9.41 -15.30 9.35
CA ARG A 115 -10.38 -16.34 8.97
C ARG A 115 -11.71 -16.19 9.72
N LYS A 116 -11.67 -15.85 11.01
CA LYS A 116 -12.90 -15.59 11.79
C LYS A 116 -13.64 -14.35 11.27
N LEU A 117 -12.93 -13.26 10.96
CA LEU A 117 -13.54 -12.06 10.39
C LEU A 117 -14.22 -12.33 9.04
N ARG A 118 -13.59 -13.10 8.15
CA ARG A 118 -14.18 -13.49 6.84
C ARG A 118 -15.42 -14.37 6.98
N VAL A 119 -15.47 -15.24 7.99
CA VAL A 119 -16.66 -16.07 8.27
C VAL A 119 -17.83 -15.19 8.75
N VAL A 120 -17.56 -14.22 9.63
CA VAL A 120 -18.58 -13.28 10.16
C VAL A 120 -19.17 -12.38 9.08
N SER A 121 -18.38 -11.98 8.06
CA SER A 121 -18.91 -11.22 6.91
C SER A 121 -19.83 -12.02 5.98
N SER A 122 -19.91 -13.35 6.09
CA SER A 122 -20.76 -14.19 5.22
C SER A 122 -22.13 -14.54 5.82
N ILE A 123 -22.37 -14.22 7.10
CA ILE A 123 -23.60 -14.61 7.82
C ILE A 123 -24.67 -13.49 7.91
N GLY A 124 -24.48 -12.36 7.23
CA GLY A 124 -25.46 -11.27 7.16
C GLY A 124 -26.22 -11.26 5.83
N GLY A 125 -27.14 -12.22 5.63
CA GLY A 125 -27.93 -12.29 4.40
C GLY A 125 -28.97 -13.40 4.39
N ASN A 126 -30.01 -13.24 5.21
CA ASN A 126 -31.44 -13.44 4.89
C ASN A 126 -32.30 -13.30 6.15
#